data_AF-A0A973I267-F1
#
_entry.id   AF-A0A973I267-F1
#
_cell.length_a   1.000
_cell.length_b   1.000
_cell.length_c   1.000
_cell.angle_alpha   90.00
_cell.angle_beta   90.00
_cell.angle_gamma   90.00
#
_symmetry.space_group_name_H-M   'P 1'
#
loop_
_entity.id
_entity.type
_entity.pdbx_description
1 polymer ?
#
loop_
_entity_poly.entity_id
_entity_poly.type
_entity_poly.pdbx_seq_one_letter_code
_entity_poly.pdbx_strand_id
1 'polypeptide(L)'
;MATGNHELFNLPPNSVVTEAFIVVETAGDSTTSVVITMGTAAGGAQIMTGGDGRALGRSGTTVAGVNSGTGATVWLRIVNTGGTATNVGRFRLVVKYIELDKHTDEMTTI
;
A
#
# COMPACT_ATOMS: atom_id res chain seq x y z
N MET A 1 -3.81 4.53 -15.54
CA MET A 1 -4.52 3.69 -14.54
C MET A 1 -5.90 4.25 -14.30
N ALA A 2 -6.88 3.39 -14.01
CA ALA A 2 -8.17 3.88 -13.54
C ALA A 2 -8.00 4.47 -12.13
N THR A 3 -8.50 5.70 -11.93
CA THR A 3 -8.61 6.29 -10.60
C THR A 3 -9.67 5.52 -9.82
N GLY A 4 -9.38 5.17 -8.57
CA GLY A 4 -10.30 4.39 -7.77
C GLY A 4 -9.76 4.02 -6.41
N ASN A 5 -10.67 3.54 -5.56
CA ASN A 5 -10.34 2.81 -4.35
C ASN A 5 -10.52 1.33 -4.64
N HIS A 6 -9.55 0.52 -4.25
CA HIS A 6 -9.52 -0.92 -4.47
C HIS A 6 -9.26 -1.62 -3.15
N GLU A 7 -10.12 -2.58 -2.81
CA GLU A 7 -9.88 -3.49 -1.70
C GLU A 7 -8.77 -4.46 -2.09
N LEU A 8 -7.78 -4.66 -1.22
CA LEU A 8 -6.65 -5.54 -1.50
C LEU A 8 -6.74 -6.86 -0.72
N PHE A 9 -6.67 -6.76 0.60
CA PHE A 9 -6.65 -7.90 1.52
C PHE A 9 -6.99 -7.45 2.95
N ASN A 10 -7.24 -8.41 3.83
CA ASN A 10 -7.44 -8.15 5.26
C ASN A 10 -6.16 -8.46 6.05
N LEU A 11 -5.72 -7.50 6.85
CA LEU A 11 -4.71 -7.73 7.88
C LEU A 11 -5.33 -8.61 8.99
N PRO A 12 -4.62 -9.65 9.47
CA PRO A 12 -5.04 -10.42 10.62
C PRO A 12 -5.24 -9.53 11.86
N PRO A 13 -6.01 -9.98 12.86
CA PRO A 13 -6.07 -9.32 14.16
C PRO A 13 -4.67 -9.15 14.79
N ASN A 14 -4.52 -8.12 15.62
CA ASN A 14 -3.33 -7.82 16.41
C ASN A 14 -2.03 -7.85 15.60
N SER A 15 -2.07 -7.30 14.38
CA SER A 15 -0.93 -7.16 13.48
C SER A 15 -0.45 -5.71 13.41
N VAL A 16 0.86 -5.50 13.40
CA VAL A 16 1.47 -4.18 13.21
C VAL A 16 2.16 -4.14 11.86
N VAL A 17 1.73 -3.22 10.98
CA VAL A 17 2.42 -2.97 9.71
C VAL A 17 3.78 -2.33 10.00
N THR A 18 4.86 -2.90 9.47
CA THR A 18 6.23 -2.38 9.66
C THR A 18 6.78 -1.70 8.43
N GLU A 19 6.29 -2.09 7.25
CA GLU A 19 6.76 -1.54 5.99
C GLU A 19 5.67 -1.64 4.93
N ALA A 20 5.52 -0.58 4.14
CA ALA A 20 4.59 -0.51 3.03
C ALA A 20 5.15 0.36 1.90
N PHE A 21 5.21 -0.21 0.69
CA PHE A 21 5.69 0.46 -0.52
C PHE A 21 5.13 -0.22 -1.78
N ILE A 22 5.29 0.43 -2.92
CA ILE A 22 5.06 -0.18 -4.23
C ILE A 22 6.39 -0.39 -4.97
N VAL A 23 6.39 -1.37 -5.88
CA VAL A 23 7.46 -1.56 -6.86
C VAL A 23 6.87 -1.42 -8.24
N VAL A 24 7.18 -0.33 -8.92
CA VAL A 24 6.71 -0.06 -10.28
C VAL A 24 7.58 -0.83 -11.27
N GLU A 25 6.97 -1.82 -11.92
CA GLU A 25 7.59 -2.66 -12.97
C GLU A 25 7.47 -2.01 -14.35
N THR A 26 6.39 -1.25 -14.56
CA THR A 26 6.15 -0.50 -15.79
C THR A 26 5.56 0.85 -15.40
N ALA A 27 6.24 1.93 -15.73
CA ALA A 27 5.75 3.28 -15.46
C ALA A 27 4.47 3.55 -16.24
N GLY A 28 3.47 4.15 -15.56
CA GLY A 28 2.32 4.73 -16.24
C GLY A 28 2.71 6.03 -16.96
N ASP A 29 2.04 6.32 -18.07
CA ASP A 29 2.36 7.48 -18.94
C ASP A 29 1.43 8.69 -18.71
N SER A 30 0.83 8.79 -17.53
CA SER A 30 0.01 9.95 -17.16
C SER A 30 0.82 11.25 -17.25
N THR A 31 0.23 12.26 -17.88
CA THR A 31 0.89 13.55 -18.14
C THR A 31 0.98 14.45 -16.91
N THR A 32 0.15 14.23 -15.88
CA THR A 32 0.18 15.04 -14.65
C THR A 32 0.68 14.25 -13.46
N SER A 33 -0.02 13.19 -13.02
CA SER A 33 0.43 12.36 -11.90
C SER A 33 -0.28 11.01 -11.81
N VAL A 34 0.39 10.02 -11.20
CA VAL A 34 -0.22 8.78 -10.71
C VAL A 34 0.18 8.63 -9.24
N VAL A 35 -0.69 9.09 -8.34
CA VAL A 35 -0.47 9.02 -6.89
C VAL A 35 -1.14 7.76 -6.34
N ILE A 36 -0.38 6.98 -5.59
CA ILE A 36 -0.82 5.72 -5.00
C ILE A 36 -0.65 5.82 -3.48
N THR A 37 -1.72 5.57 -2.76
CA THR A 37 -1.74 5.59 -1.29
C THR A 37 -2.41 4.34 -0.74
N MET A 38 -2.04 3.92 0.47
CA MET A 38 -2.63 2.76 1.16
C MET A 38 -3.12 3.14 2.55
N GLY A 39 -4.22 2.53 2.98
CA GLY A 39 -4.74 2.71 4.33
C GLY A 39 -5.78 1.67 4.71
N THR A 40 -6.27 1.75 5.95
CA THR A 40 -7.29 0.84 6.49
C THR A 40 -8.73 1.31 6.26
N ALA A 41 -8.89 2.44 5.57
CA ALA A 41 -10.18 2.99 5.17
C ALA A 41 -10.17 3.35 3.68
N ALA A 42 -11.35 3.32 3.05
CA ALA A 42 -11.53 3.84 1.71
C ALA A 42 -11.04 5.29 1.63
N GLY A 43 -10.19 5.60 0.64
CA GLY A 43 -9.52 6.90 0.53
C GLY A 43 -8.04 6.91 0.94
N GLY A 44 -7.58 5.87 1.67
CA GLY A 44 -6.20 5.45 1.95
C GLY A 44 -5.12 6.52 2.13
N ALA A 45 -4.49 6.57 3.32
CA ALA A 45 -3.19 7.25 3.53
C ALA A 45 -2.48 6.84 4.84
N GLN A 46 -3.10 5.99 5.66
CA GLN A 46 -2.64 5.66 7.01
C GLN A 46 -1.47 4.67 7.02
N ILE A 47 -1.33 3.85 5.97
CA ILE A 47 -0.30 2.81 5.86
C ILE A 47 0.86 3.28 4.97
N MET A 48 0.55 3.81 3.79
CA MET A 48 1.55 4.32 2.83
C MET A 48 1.05 5.59 2.17
N THR A 49 1.95 6.55 1.98
CA THR A 49 1.72 7.76 1.19
C THR A 49 2.78 7.91 0.11
N GLY A 50 2.52 8.80 -0.86
CA GLY A 50 3.54 9.25 -1.82
C GLY A 50 4.04 8.18 -2.80
N GLY A 51 3.26 7.15 -3.11
CA GLY A 51 3.60 6.23 -4.20
C GLY A 51 3.46 6.94 -5.55
N ASP A 52 4.53 7.01 -6.34
CA ASP A 52 4.53 7.51 -7.71
C ASP A 52 4.53 6.34 -8.70
N GLY A 53 3.40 6.15 -9.39
CA GLY A 53 3.25 5.11 -10.41
C GLY A 53 3.93 5.41 -11.76
N ARG A 54 4.59 6.57 -11.90
CA ARG A 54 5.29 6.99 -13.13
C ARG A 54 6.80 6.77 -13.08
N ALA A 55 7.35 6.52 -11.90
CA ALA A 55 8.77 6.28 -11.71
C ALA A 55 9.02 4.78 -11.53
N LEU A 56 9.93 4.20 -12.32
CA LEU A 56 10.33 2.81 -12.17
C LEU A 56 11.01 2.57 -10.81
N GLY A 57 10.81 1.37 -10.27
CA GLY A 57 11.44 0.93 -9.03
C GLY A 57 10.57 1.15 -7.79
N ARG A 58 11.22 1.21 -6.62
CA ARG A 58 10.54 1.34 -5.34
C ARG A 58 10.01 2.76 -5.16
N SER A 59 8.75 2.88 -4.78
CA SER A 59 8.10 4.16 -4.49
C SER A 59 7.13 4.05 -3.32
N GLY A 60 6.80 5.19 -2.72
CA GLY A 60 5.97 5.28 -1.53
C GLY A 60 6.75 5.22 -0.21
N THR A 61 6.20 5.87 0.80
CA THR A 61 6.74 5.96 2.16
C THR A 61 5.72 5.41 3.13
N THR A 62 6.16 4.55 4.05
CA THR A 62 5.35 4.06 5.16
C THR A 62 5.08 5.20 6.13
N VAL A 63 3.82 5.45 6.47
CA VAL A 63 3.45 6.61 7.30
C VAL A 63 3.63 6.32 8.79
N ALA A 64 3.07 5.20 9.27
CA ALA A 64 3.20 4.76 10.65
C ALA A 64 2.94 3.26 10.78
N GLY A 65 3.36 2.68 11.90
CA GLY A 65 3.00 1.32 12.25
C GLY A 65 1.52 1.22 12.59
N VAL A 66 0.70 0.82 11.61
CA VAL A 66 -0.73 0.66 11.82
C VAL A 66 -0.98 -0.66 12.53
N ASN A 67 -1.57 -0.57 13.73
CA ASN A 67 -2.11 -1.74 14.44
C ASN A 67 -3.50 -2.07 13.87
N SER A 68 -3.69 -3.33 13.48
CA SER A 68 -4.95 -3.81 12.90
C SER A 68 -6.05 -4.07 13.95
N GLY A 69 -5.74 -4.11 15.24
CA GLY A 69 -6.71 -4.36 16.31
C GLY A 69 -7.47 -5.67 16.10
N THR A 70 -8.77 -5.60 15.82
CA THR A 70 -9.61 -6.78 15.51
C THR A 70 -9.43 -7.34 14.09
N GLY A 71 -8.47 -6.82 13.34
CA GLY A 71 -8.31 -7.06 11.91
C GLY A 71 -8.80 -5.85 11.11
N ALA A 72 -8.15 -5.59 9.97
CA ALA A 72 -8.43 -4.40 9.16
C ALA A 72 -8.30 -4.66 7.67
N THR A 73 -9.27 -4.21 6.88
CA THR A 73 -9.19 -4.24 5.42
C THR A 73 -8.21 -3.20 4.91
N VAL A 74 -7.26 -3.61 4.09
CA VAL A 74 -6.32 -2.73 3.42
C VAL A 74 -6.89 -2.29 2.09
N TRP A 75 -6.97 -0.98 1.92
CA TRP A 75 -7.43 -0.30 0.74
C TRP A 75 -6.26 0.36 0.02
N LEU A 76 -6.24 0.22 -1.30
CA LEU A 76 -5.42 0.99 -2.21
C LEU A 76 -6.25 2.13 -2.78
N ARG A 77 -5.68 3.33 -2.83
CA ARG A 77 -6.22 4.43 -3.63
C ARG A 77 -5.23 4.77 -4.73
N ILE A 78 -5.74 4.81 -5.95
CA ILE A 78 -5.00 5.29 -7.12
C ILE A 78 -5.67 6.57 -7.57
N VAL A 79 -4.91 7.66 -7.64
CA VAL A 79 -5.34 8.95 -8.19
C VAL A 79 -4.48 9.23 -9.41
N ASN A 80 -5.07 9.06 -10.58
CA ASN A 80 -4.47 9.49 -11.84
C ASN A 80 -5.07 10.85 -12.23
N THR A 81 -4.24 11.88 -12.28
CA THR A 81 -4.60 13.17 -12.86
C THR A 81 -3.80 13.36 -14.14
N GLY A 82 -4.42 13.87 -15.20
CA GLY A 82 -3.73 14.07 -16.49
C GLY A 82 -4.23 13.12 -17.58
N GLY A 83 -5.45 13.36 -18.05
CA GLY A 83 -6.05 12.66 -19.19
C GLY A 83 -6.15 11.14 -19.03
N THR A 84 -6.67 10.48 -20.07
CA THR A 84 -6.68 9.02 -20.13
C THR A 84 -5.29 8.53 -20.50
N ALA A 85 -4.53 8.03 -19.52
CA ALA A 85 -3.24 7.40 -19.75
C ALA A 85 -3.36 6.25 -20.76
N THR A 86 -2.50 6.23 -21.79
CA THR A 86 -2.46 5.18 -22.81
C THR A 86 -1.75 3.91 -22.30
N ASN A 87 -0.77 4.08 -21.42
CA ASN A 87 -0.12 3.03 -20.67
C ASN A 87 -0.49 3.18 -19.20
N VAL A 88 -1.30 2.25 -18.71
CA VAL A 88 -1.66 2.24 -17.30
C VAL A 88 -0.46 1.90 -16.42
N GLY A 89 0.62 1.31 -16.90
CA GLY A 89 1.73 0.89 -16.05
C GLY A 89 1.34 -0.32 -15.17
N ARG A 90 2.33 -0.87 -14.47
CA ARG A 90 2.20 -2.04 -13.61
C ARG A 90 3.06 -1.85 -12.37
N PHE A 91 2.51 -2.22 -11.22
CA PHE A 91 3.24 -2.20 -9.96
C PHE A 91 2.86 -3.40 -9.10
N ARG A 92 3.75 -3.74 -8.17
CA ARG A 92 3.49 -4.67 -7.07
C ARG A 92 3.33 -3.91 -5.78
N LEU A 93 2.44 -4.39 -4.93
CA LEU A 93 2.22 -3.88 -3.59
C LEU A 93 3.01 -4.75 -2.62
N VAL A 94 3.77 -4.13 -1.73
CA VAL A 94 4.50 -4.83 -0.68
C VAL A 94 4.06 -4.24 0.66
N VAL A 95 3.50 -5.11 1.50
CA VAL A 95 3.15 -4.80 2.90
C VAL A 95 3.77 -5.86 3.78
N LYS A 96 4.61 -5.43 4.73
CA LYS A 96 5.16 -6.27 5.79
C LYS A 96 4.48 -5.95 7.10
N TYR A 97 4.12 -6.98 7.85
CA TYR A 97 3.50 -6.85 9.16
C TYR A 97 4.02 -7.92 10.12
N ILE A 98 3.87 -7.66 11.41
CA ILE A 98 4.17 -8.59 12.50
C ILE A 98 2.84 -8.91 13.20
N GLU A 99 2.50 -10.20 13.31
CA GLU A 99 1.38 -10.67 14.13
C GLU A 99 1.84 -10.79 15.59
N LEU A 100 1.24 -10.01 16.50
CA LEU A 100 1.65 -9.96 17.92
C LEU A 100 1.21 -11.20 18.71
N ASP A 101 0.10 -11.83 18.33
CA ASP A 101 -0.50 -12.94 19.08
C ASP A 101 -0.21 -14.32 18.47
N LYS A 102 0.62 -14.38 17.41
CA LYS A 102 1.07 -15.66 16.87
C LYS A 102 2.13 -16.24 17.81
N HIS A 103 1.66 -16.80 18.93
CA HIS A 103 2.43 -17.72 19.75
C HIS A 103 2.78 -18.94 18.90
N THR A 104 3.96 -18.94 18.27
CA THR A 104 4.57 -20.15 17.70
C THR A 104 5.26 -20.99 18.78
N ASP A 105 5.03 -20.70 20.07
CA ASP A 105 5.85 -21.14 21.21
C ASP A 105 7.35 -20.77 21.11
N GLU A 106 7.74 -19.94 20.13
CA GLU A 106 9.13 -19.53 19.89
C GLU A 106 9.36 -18.03 20.12
N MET A 107 8.74 -17.44 21.14
CA MET A 107 9.08 -16.06 21.51
C MET A 107 10.42 -16.06 22.26
N THR A 108 11.52 -15.90 21.52
CA THR A 108 12.82 -15.56 22.08
C THR A 108 12.84 -14.06 22.37
N THR A 109 12.84 -13.71 23.64
CA THR A 109 13.06 -12.35 24.14
C THR A 109 14.54 -11.97 23.98
N ILE A 110 14.82 -10.76 23.48
CA ILE A 110 16.11 -10.06 23.67
C ILE A 110 15.81 -8.76 24.41
#